data_AF-K9HDK7-F1
#
_entry.id   AF-K9HDK7-F1
#
_cell.length_a   1.000
_cell.length_b   1.000
_cell.length_c   1.000
_cell.angle_alpha   90.00
_cell.angle_beta   90.00
_cell.angle_gamma   90.00
#
_symmetry.space_group_name_H-M   'P 1'
#
loop_
_entity.id
_entity.type
_entity.pdbx_description
1 polymer ?
#
loop_
_entity_poly.entity_id
_entity_poly.type
_entity_poly.pdbx_seq_one_letter_code
_entity_poly.pdbx_strand_id
1 'polypeptide(L)' 'MNTRDYSALLTRIGRLERRVTKPDSDRALELYTLKAAAIAVAEGHAKPGEIDLGDRL' A
#
# COMPACT_ATOMS: atom_id res chain seq x y z
N MET A 1 0.32 -3.05 -18.54
CA MET A 1 0.97 -2.59 -17.30
C MET A 1 0.10 -3.07 -16.16
N ASN A 2 0.62 -3.97 -15.33
CA ASN A 2 -0.02 -5.26 -15.05
C ASN A 2 -0.77 -5.25 -13.71
N THR A 3 -1.92 -5.92 -13.69
CA THR A 3 -2.69 -6.35 -12.51
C THR A 3 -1.82 -6.94 -11.39
N ARG A 4 -0.63 -7.46 -11.73
CA ARG A 4 0.40 -7.94 -10.79
C ARG A 4 0.86 -6.90 -9.78
N ASP A 5 1.03 -5.63 -10.17
CA ASP A 5 1.55 -4.59 -9.27
C ASP A 5 0.52 -4.24 -8.20
N TYR A 6 -0.75 -4.19 -8.60
CA TYR A 6 -1.87 -4.01 -7.68
C TYR A 6 -2.06 -5.20 -6.73
N SER A 7 -1.93 -6.44 -7.22
CA SER A 7 -1.97 -7.63 -6.36
C SER A 7 -0.81 -7.66 -5.35
N ALA A 8 0.38 -7.20 -5.75
CA ALA A 8 1.53 -7.11 -4.85
C ALA A 8 1.32 -6.07 -3.75
N LEU A 9 0.75 -4.89 -4.09
CA LEU A 9 0.33 -3.86 -3.14
C LEU A 9 -0.64 -4.43 -2.10
N LEU A 10 -1.74 -5.07 -2.54
CA LEU A 10 -2.72 -5.67 -1.63
C LEU A 10 -2.10 -6.73 -0.71
N THR A 11 -1.16 -7.52 -1.23
CA THR A 11 -0.43 -8.52 -0.43
C THR A 11 0.47 -7.87 0.63
N ARG A 12 1.11 -6.74 0.33
CA ARG A 12 1.92 -5.98 1.30
C ARG A 12 1.03 -5.40 2.41
N ILE A 13 -0.11 -4.81 2.06
CA ILE A 13 -1.11 -4.30 3.02
C ILE A 13 -1.52 -5.40 3.99
N GLY A 14 -1.98 -6.56 3.50
CA GLY A 14 -2.43 -7.65 4.36
C GLY A 14 -1.33 -8.24 5.26
N ARG A 15 -0.05 -8.13 4.87
CA ARG A 15 1.09 -8.51 5.74
C ARG A 15 1.33 -7.48 6.85
N LEU A 16 1.23 -6.19 6.54
CA LEU A 16 1.40 -5.11 7.51
C LEU A 16 0.24 -5.05 8.51
N GLU A 17 -1.01 -5.23 8.08
CA GLU A 17 -2.18 -5.25 8.97
C GLU A 17 -2.05 -6.26 10.11
N ARG A 18 -1.46 -7.43 9.82
CA ARG A 18 -1.22 -8.47 10.83
C ARG A 18 -0.08 -8.16 11.80
N ARG A 19 0.79 -7.20 11.48
CA ARG A 19 2.03 -6.90 12.22
C ARG A 19 1.97 -5.54 12.92
N VAL A 20 1.20 -4.60 12.40
CA VAL A 20 1.03 -3.26 12.98
C VAL A 20 0.07 -3.36 14.16
N THR A 21 0.63 -3.32 15.36
CA THR A 21 -0.13 -3.31 16.62
C THR A 21 -0.09 -1.95 17.32
N LYS A 22 0.81 -1.06 16.89
CA LYS A 22 0.96 0.30 17.42
C LYS A 22 0.61 1.32 16.34
N PRO A 23 -0.40 2.18 16.57
CA PRO A 23 -0.87 3.14 15.57
C PRO A 23 0.14 4.25 15.24
N ASP A 24 1.04 4.61 16.16
CA ASP A 24 2.03 5.68 15.95
C ASP A 24 3.42 5.15 15.52
N SER A 25 3.46 3.98 14.87
CA SER A 25 4.73 3.41 14.37
C SER A 25 4.95 3.74 12.90
N ASP A 26 6.21 3.76 12.45
CA ASP A 26 6.55 3.94 11.03
C ASP A 26 5.83 2.92 10.14
N ARG A 27 5.62 1.70 10.64
CA ARG A 27 4.85 0.66 9.94
C ARG A 27 3.36 0.98 9.84
N ALA A 28 2.79 1.70 10.79
CA ALA A 28 1.41 2.16 10.73
C ALA A 28 1.25 3.28 9.70
N LEU A 29 2.23 4.19 9.63
CA LEU A 29 2.31 5.20 8.57
C LEU A 29 2.46 4.55 7.19
N GLU A 30 3.34 3.56 7.06
CA GLU A 30 3.49 2.77 5.84
C GLU A 30 2.16 2.10 5.45
N LEU A 31 1.50 1.43 6.40
CA LEU A 31 0.20 0.78 6.18
C LEU A 31 -0.87 1.77 5.72
N TYR A 32 -0.93 2.96 6.34
CA TYR A 32 -1.85 4.02 5.95
C TYR A 32 -1.61 4.47 4.51
N THR A 33 -0.35 4.80 4.17
CA THR A 33 0.03 5.24 2.82
C THR A 33 -0.30 4.20 1.77
N LEU A 34 -0.01 2.92 2.03
CA LEU A 34 -0.32 1.82 1.11
C LEU A 34 -1.83 1.63 0.91
N LYS A 35 -2.64 1.81 1.96
CA LYS A 35 -4.11 1.77 1.85
C LYS A 35 -4.65 2.93 1.03
N ALA A 36 -4.17 4.15 1.26
CA ALA A 36 -4.56 5.33 0.49
C ALA A 36 -4.22 5.15 -1.00
N ALA A 37 -3.03 4.61 -1.27
CA ALA A 37 -2.60 4.19 -2.60
C ALA A 37 -3.56 3.20 -3.26
N ALA A 38 -3.94 2.12 -2.55
CA ALA A 38 -4.86 1.12 -3.09
C ALA A 38 -6.24 1.71 -3.41
N ILE A 39 -6.75 2.60 -2.56
CA ILE A 39 -8.02 3.31 -2.80
C ILE A 39 -7.92 4.20 -4.04
N ALA A 40 -6.86 4.98 -4.18
CA ALA A 40 -6.67 5.84 -5.35
C ALA A 40 -6.64 5.04 -6.66
N VAL A 41 -6.05 3.85 -6.67
CA VAL A 41 -6.10 2.95 -7.84
C VAL A 41 -7.53 2.43 -8.07
N ALA A 42 -8.20 1.99 -7.02
CA ALA A 42 -9.55 1.43 -7.12
C ALA A 42 -10.58 2.46 -7.63
N GLU A 43 -10.42 3.73 -7.24
CA GLU A 43 -11.25 4.85 -7.68
C GLU A 43 -10.83 5.41 -9.05
N GLY A 44 -9.73 4.91 -9.63
CA GLY A 44 -9.21 5.37 -10.93
C GLY A 44 -8.52 6.73 -10.87
N HIS A 45 -8.19 7.22 -9.68
CA HIS A 45 -7.41 8.44 -9.46
C HIS A 45 -5.92 8.26 -9.71
N ALA A 46 -5.42 7.02 -9.67
CA ALA A 46 -4.02 6.68 -9.93
C ALA A 46 -3.90 5.39 -10.73
N LYS A 47 -2.82 5.24 -11.52
CA LYS A 47 -2.49 3.96 -12.15
C LYS A 47 -1.71 3.07 -11.18
N PRO A 48 -1.88 1.73 -11.24
CA PRO A 48 -1.17 0.80 -10.36
C PRO A 48 0.36 0.95 -10.30
N GLY A 49 0.99 1.47 -11.35
CA GLY A 49 2.44 1.67 -11.43
C GLY A 49 2.93 3.10 -11.18
N GLU A 50 2.04 4.04 -10.88
CA GLU A 50 2.40 5.40 -10.44
C GLU A 50 2.66 5.45 -8.93
N ILE A 51 2.32 4.37 -8.23
CA ILE A 51 2.52 4.24 -6.79
C ILE A 51 3.93 3.71 -6.58
N ASP A 52 4.86 4.62 -6.31
CA ASP A 52 6.20 4.26 -5.90
C ASP A 52 6.13 3.66 -4.49
N LEU A 53 6.17 2.32 -4.41
CA LEU A 53 6.13 1.55 -3.17
C LEU A 53 7.48 1.52 -2.46
N GLY A 54 8.30 2.56 -2.66
CA GLY A 54 9.69 2.68 -2.27
C GLY A 54 10.04 1.83 -1.05
N ASP A 55 11.05 0.98 -1.19
CA ASP A 55 11.49 0.00 -0.18
C ASP A 55 11.96 0.64 1.15
N ARG A 56 11.79 1.96 1.33
CA ARG A 56 12.26 2.75 2.46
C ARG A 56 11.28 3.89 2.77
N LEU A 57 10.30 3.61 3.61
CA LEU A 57 9.89 4.54 4.66
C LEU A 57 10.53 4.04 5.96
#